data_AF-A0A1J3GCF9-F1
#
_entry.id   AF-A0A1J3GCF9-F1
#
_cell.length_a   1.000
_cell.length_b   1.000
_cell.length_c   1.000
_cell.angle_alpha   90.00
_cell.angle_beta   90.00
_cell.angle_gamma   90.00
#
_symmetry.space_group_name_H-M   'P 1'
#
loop_
_entity.id
_entity.type
_entity.pdbx_description
1 polymer ?
#
loop_
_entity_poly.entity_id
_entity_poly.type
_entity_poly.pdbx_seq_one_letter_code
_entity_poly.pdbx_strand_id
1 'polypeptide(L)'
;RVIEIDSVILATGYRSNVPSWLKDNDFFSDDGIPKNPFPNGWKGEAGLYAVGFTRKGLFGASLDAMSVAHDIANRWKEESKQQKKTAAARHRRCISHF
;
A
#
# COMPACT_ATOMS: atom_id res chain seq x y z
N ARG A 1 4.16 25.01 40.94
CA ARG A 1 5.63 25.12 40.95
C ARG A 1 6.06 25.50 39.55
N VAL A 2 6.67 26.67 39.38
CA VAL A 2 7.23 27.11 38.09
C VAL A 2 8.66 26.57 38.02
N ILE A 3 9.06 26.03 36.87
CA ILE A 3 10.41 25.53 36.62
C ILE A 3 11.01 26.45 35.56
N GLU A 4 12.14 27.08 35.86
CA GLU A 4 12.92 27.80 34.85
C GLU A 4 13.75 26.80 34.05
N ILE A 5 13.60 26.82 32.72
CA ILE A 5 14.25 25.92 31.79
C ILE A 5 14.50 26.65 30.48
N ASP A 6 15.69 26.50 29.91
CA ASP A 6 16.07 27.13 28.64
C ASP A 6 15.43 26.42 27.43
N SER A 7 15.10 25.13 27.56
CA SER A 7 14.53 24.31 26.50
C SER A 7 13.80 23.07 27.03
N VAL A 8 12.81 22.61 26.27
CA VAL A 8 12.05 21.37 26.53
C VAL A 8 12.09 20.49 25.29
N ILE A 9 12.48 19.23 25.46
CA ILE A 9 12.46 18.22 24.38
C ILE A 9 11.39 17.18 24.72
N LEU A 10 10.39 17.04 23.85
CA LEU A 10 9.35 16.03 23.98
C LEU A 10 9.69 14.82 23.10
N ALA A 11 10.36 13.83 23.69
CA ALA A 11 10.67 12.55 23.05
C ALA A 11 9.59 11.48 23.35
N THR A 12 8.32 11.87 23.37
CA THR A 12 7.18 11.01 23.76
C THR A 12 6.72 10.04 22.66
N GLY A 13 7.44 10.01 21.54
CA GLY A 13 7.11 9.20 20.37
C GLY A 13 6.07 9.84 19.45
N TYR A 14 5.66 9.07 18.45
CA TYR A 14 4.71 9.46 17.41
C TYR A 14 3.46 8.58 17.47
N ARG A 15 2.28 9.20 17.31
CA ARG A 15 1.01 8.51 17.12
C ARG A 15 0.51 8.76 15.71
N SER A 16 0.19 7.69 14.99
CA SER A 16 -0.33 7.78 13.62
C SER A 16 -1.67 8.50 13.58
N ASN A 17 -1.85 9.38 12.60
CA ASN A 17 -3.12 10.06 12.34
C ASN A 17 -3.90 9.41 11.18
N VAL A 18 -3.45 8.27 10.64
CA VAL A 18 -4.12 7.56 9.53
C VAL A 18 -5.64 7.43 9.74
N PRO A 19 -6.14 7.01 10.93
CA PRO A 19 -7.56 6.84 11.15
C PRO A 19 -8.38 8.14 11.07
N SER A 20 -7.73 9.31 11.16
CA SER A 20 -8.42 10.61 11.07
C SER A 20 -8.71 11.07 9.65
N TRP A 21 -7.95 10.58 8.65
CA TRP A 21 -8.05 11.05 7.27
C TRP A 21 -8.36 9.94 6.27
N LEU A 22 -7.98 8.69 6.56
CA LEU A 22 -8.32 7.54 5.74
C LEU A 22 -9.67 6.99 6.17
N LYS A 23 -10.69 7.14 5.33
CA LYS A 23 -12.02 6.54 5.53
C LYS A 23 -12.01 5.06 5.15
N ASP A 24 -11.21 4.29 5.86
CA ASP A 24 -11.11 2.83 5.72
C ASP A 24 -11.27 2.19 7.11
N ASN A 25 -12.21 1.26 7.23
CA ASN A 25 -12.56 0.64 8.50
C ASN A 25 -11.81 -0.68 8.74
N ASP A 26 -11.14 -1.24 7.72
CA ASP A 26 -10.57 -2.58 7.85
C ASP A 26 -9.07 -2.73 7.59
N PHE A 27 -8.44 -1.78 6.89
CA PHE A 27 -7.02 -1.93 6.61
C PHE A 27 -6.10 -1.52 7.78
N PHE A 28 -6.45 -0.46 8.51
CA PHE A 28 -5.68 0.05 9.64
C PHE A 28 -6.40 -0.16 10.99
N SER A 29 -5.64 -0.35 12.06
CA SER A 29 -6.13 -0.30 13.44
C SER A 29 -6.28 1.14 13.93
N ASP A 30 -6.90 1.33 15.11
CA ASP A 30 -7.04 2.63 15.77
C ASP A 30 -5.69 3.30 16.10
N ASP A 31 -4.61 2.53 16.13
CA ASP A 31 -3.23 3.02 16.29
C ASP A 31 -2.58 3.47 14.97
N GLY A 32 -3.32 3.39 13.87
CA GLY A 32 -2.92 3.73 12.51
C GLY A 32 -1.79 2.86 11.97
N ILE A 33 -1.81 1.57 12.32
CA ILE A 33 -0.92 0.51 11.82
C ILE A 33 -1.79 -0.49 11.02
N PRO A 34 -1.29 -1.11 9.94
CA PRO A 34 -2.04 -2.16 9.25
C PRO A 34 -2.45 -3.28 10.20
N LYS A 35 -3.70 -3.76 10.09
CA LYS A 35 -4.22 -4.83 10.97
C LYS A 35 -3.51 -6.16 10.72
N ASN A 36 -3.16 -6.43 9.46
CA ASN A 36 -2.42 -7.63 9.09
C ASN A 36 -0.98 -7.55 9.61
N PRO A 37 -0.47 -8.61 10.26
CA PRO A 37 0.87 -8.60 10.82
C PRO A 37 1.92 -8.51 9.72
N PHE A 38 3.05 -7.88 10.04
CA PHE A 38 4.23 -7.91 9.19
C PHE A 38 4.68 -9.36 8.95
N PRO A 39 5.08 -9.73 7.70
CA PRO A 39 5.33 -8.89 6.54
C PRO A 39 4.14 -8.76 5.56
N ASN A 40 2.92 -9.07 5.98
CA ASN A 40 1.76 -9.15 5.07
C ASN A 40 0.81 -7.95 5.19
N GLY A 41 1.16 -6.94 5.99
CA GLY A 41 0.35 -5.74 6.22
C GLY A 41 0.37 -4.68 5.12
N TRP A 42 1.15 -4.87 4.06
CA TRP A 42 1.36 -3.84 3.03
C TRP A 42 0.26 -3.78 1.96
N LYS A 43 -0.59 -4.80 1.85
CA LYS A 43 -1.61 -4.91 0.80
C LYS A 43 -3.02 -4.79 1.37
N GLY A 44 -3.75 -3.78 0.92
CA GLY A 44 -5.17 -3.61 1.17
C GLY A 44 -6.01 -3.94 -0.07
N GLU A 45 -7.28 -3.60 0.01
CA GLU A 45 -8.25 -3.83 -1.07
C GLU A 45 -8.24 -2.69 -2.10
N ALA A 46 -8.86 -2.93 -3.26
CA ALA A 46 -9.06 -1.91 -4.31
C ALA A 46 -7.80 -1.16 -4.78
N GLY A 47 -6.62 -1.80 -4.66
CA GLY A 47 -5.34 -1.18 -5.05
C GLY A 47 -4.75 -0.25 -3.99
N LEU A 48 -5.27 -0.27 -2.76
CA LEU A 48 -4.68 0.41 -1.62
C LEU A 48 -3.46 -0.37 -1.10
N TYR A 49 -2.40 0.36 -0.79
CA TYR A 49 -1.17 -0.20 -0.23
C TYR A 49 -0.70 0.63 0.97
N ALA A 50 -0.04 -0.02 1.93
CA ALA A 50 0.60 0.62 3.07
C ALA A 50 2.12 0.36 3.02
N VAL A 51 2.92 1.42 3.07
CA VAL A 51 4.39 1.34 3.07
C VAL A 51 4.95 2.06 4.29
N GLY A 52 5.72 1.35 5.12
CA GLY A 52 6.41 1.94 6.27
C GLY A 52 5.55 2.16 7.51
N PHE A 53 4.29 1.71 7.50
CA PHE A 53 3.38 1.84 8.65
C PHE A 53 3.54 0.73 9.70
N THR A 54 4.45 -0.23 9.48
CA THR A 54 4.63 -1.42 10.34
C THR A 54 5.47 -1.18 11.60
N ARG A 55 5.94 0.06 11.84
CA ARG A 55 6.85 0.45 12.95
C ARG A 55 8.13 -0.40 13.03
N LYS A 56 8.59 -0.94 11.89
CA LYS A 56 9.82 -1.74 11.77
C LYS A 56 11.03 -0.94 11.28
N GLY A 57 10.96 0.39 11.35
CA GLY A 57 11.99 1.30 10.88
C GLY A 57 12.20 1.26 9.37
N LEU A 58 13.36 1.75 8.91
CA LEU A 58 13.70 1.84 7.49
C LEU A 58 13.73 0.47 6.79
N PHE A 59 14.20 -0.56 7.49
CA PHE A 59 14.21 -1.92 6.95
C PHE A 59 12.79 -2.42 6.63
N GLY A 60 11.85 -2.27 7.56
CA GLY A 60 10.46 -2.62 7.32
C GLY A 60 9.84 -1.82 6.17
N ALA A 61 10.07 -0.50 6.14
CA ALA A 61 9.60 0.34 5.05
C ALA A 61 10.14 -0.12 3.69
N SER A 62 11.40 -0.55 3.62
CA SER A 62 11.99 -1.08 2.38
C SER A 62 11.32 -2.38 1.93
N LEU A 63 11.01 -3.29 2.86
CA LEU A 63 10.34 -4.55 2.55
C LEU A 63 8.89 -4.36 2.09
N ASP A 64 8.16 -3.46 2.75
CA ASP A 64 6.82 -3.07 2.31
C ASP A 64 6.89 -2.47 0.89
N ALA A 65 7.83 -1.55 0.63
CA ALA A 65 7.99 -0.91 -0.69
C ALA A 65 8.34 -1.91 -1.80
N MET A 66 9.25 -2.85 -1.52
CA MET A 66 9.61 -3.91 -2.47
C MET A 66 8.41 -4.82 -2.79
N SER A 67 7.63 -5.18 -1.78
CA SER A 67 6.42 -6.01 -1.95
C SER A 67 5.37 -5.31 -2.82
N VAL A 68 5.10 -4.03 -2.56
CA VAL A 68 4.18 -3.19 -3.34
C VAL A 68 4.65 -3.05 -4.79
N ALA A 69 5.93 -2.73 -5.00
CA ALA A 69 6.49 -2.61 -6.35
C ALA A 69 6.36 -3.91 -7.15
N HIS A 70 6.58 -5.05 -6.50
CA HIS A 70 6.43 -6.37 -7.13
C HIS A 70 4.97 -6.66 -7.50
N ASP A 71 4.01 -6.36 -6.62
CA ASP A 71 2.58 -6.55 -6.88
C ASP A 71 2.10 -5.70 -8.07
N ILE A 72 2.47 -4.41 -8.09
CA ILE A 72 2.14 -3.49 -9.19
C ILE A 72 2.73 -3.99 -10.52
N ALA A 73 4.01 -4.39 -10.51
CA ALA A 73 4.66 -4.89 -11.71
C ALA A 73 4.00 -6.17 -12.25
N ASN A 74 3.56 -7.08 -11.37
CA ASN A 74 2.88 -8.30 -11.77
C ASN A 74 1.48 -8.01 -12.33
N ARG A 75 0.69 -7.17 -11.65
CA ARG A 75 -0.62 -6.73 -12.15
C ARG A 75 -0.53 -6.09 -13.53
N TRP A 76 0.42 -5.18 -13.73
CA TRP A 76 0.63 -4.55 -15.03
C TRP A 76 0.96 -5.56 -16.13
N LYS A 77 1.79 -6.56 -15.85
CA LYS A 77 2.12 -7.64 -16.80
C LYS A 77 0.88 -8.48 -17.13
N GLU A 78 0.05 -8.81 -16.16
CA GLU A 78 -1.17 -9.59 -16.35
C GLU A 78 -2.20 -8.83 -17.19
N GLU A 79 -2.46 -7.56 -16.86
CA GLU A 79 -3.34 -6.66 -17.61
C GLU A 79 -2.86 -6.49 -19.06
N SER A 80 -1.56 -6.26 -19.26
CA SER A 80 -0.97 -6.10 -20.58
C SER A 80 -1.05 -7.39 -21.42
N LYS A 81 -0.93 -8.57 -20.81
CA LYS A 81 -1.15 -9.86 -21.49
C LYS A 81 -2.61 -10.03 -21.89
N GLN A 82 -3.55 -9.65 -21.03
CA GLN A 82 -4.98 -9.74 -21.29
C GLN A 82 -5.42 -8.80 -22.43
N GLN A 83 -4.85 -7.60 -22.50
CA GLN A 83 -5.07 -6.65 -23.61
C GLN A 83 -4.60 -7.23 -24.96
N LYS A 84 -3.43 -7.88 -25.00
CA LYS A 84 -2.92 -8.52 -26.22
C LYS A 84 -3.83 -9.67 -26.69
N LYS A 85 -4.30 -10.52 -25.76
CA LYS A 85 -5.24 -11.61 -26.08
C LYS A 85 -6.56 -11.10 -26.65
N THR A 86 -7.13 -10.06 -26.03
CA THR A 86 -8.41 -9.47 -26.48
C THR A 86 -8.28 -8.77 -27.83
N ALA A 87 -7.18 -8.05 -28.07
CA ALA A 87 -6.89 -7.45 -29.38
C ALA A 87 -6.74 -8.51 -30.48
N ALA A 88 -5.97 -9.58 -30.22
CA ALA A 88 -5.81 -10.68 -31.17
C ALA A 88 -7.12 -11.43 -31.47
N ALA A 89 -7.97 -11.63 -30.45
CA ALA A 89 -9.28 -12.26 -30.62
C ALA A 89 -10.25 -11.38 -31.43
N ARG A 90 -10.20 -10.05 -31.28
CA ARG A 90 -11.00 -9.10 -32.07
C ARG A 90 -10.59 -9.09 -33.54
N HIS A 91 -9.30 -9.19 -33.85
CA HIS A 91 -8.80 -9.19 -35.22
C HIS A 91 -9.20 -10.45 -36.01
N ARG A 92 -9.46 -11.59 -35.35
CA ARG A 92 -9.83 -12.85 -36.02
C ARG A 92 -11.32 -13.00 -36.37
N ARG A 93 -12.18 -12.00 -36.09
CA ARG A 93 -13.64 -12.10 -36.34
C ARG A 93 -14.09 -11.63 -37.72
N CYS A 94 -13.17 -11.24 -38.61
CA CYS A 94 -13.49 -10.87 -39.98
C CYS A 94 -12.96 -11.93 -40.95
N ILE A 95 -13.64 -13.06 -41.04
CA ILE A 95 -13.58 -13.90 -42.24
C ILE A 95 -14.90 -13.66 -42.95
N SER A 96 -14.89 -12.76 -43.93
CA SER A 96 -16.01 -12.62 -44.86
C SER A 96 -16.11 -13.92 -45.64
N HIS A 97 -17.14 -14.72 -45.36
CA HIS A 97 -17.57 -15.75 -46.31
C HIS A 97 -18.13 -15.03 -47.53
N PHE A 98 -17.39 -15.10 -48.64
CA PHE A 98 -17.96 -15.01 -49.99
C PHE A 98 -18.09 -16.43 -50.53
#